data_AF-A0A2T7TB84-F1
#
_entry.id   AF-A0A2T7TB84-F1
#
_cell.length_a   1.000
_cell.length_b   1.000
_cell.length_c   1.000
_cell.angle_alpha   90.00
_cell.angle_beta   90.00
_cell.angle_gamma   90.00
#
_symmetry.space_group_name_H-M   'P 1'
#
loop_
_entity.id
_entity.type
_entity.pdbx_description
1 polymer ?
#
loop_
_entity_poly.entity_id
_entity_poly.type
_entity_poly.pdbx_seq_one_letter_code
_entity_poly.pdbx_strand_id
1 'polypeptide(L)'
;MRVLLRYGAGAPDGVYARTRDTALAEARRWLTRDVEQELRAGLLSAYGDGYETVVRRIEEDGSETVVVELLRDGEPVAGREQQTGHAAVATILETELGIPTPYEELAGRALHCGDPGRDDWTEAVSALWRRGDEETFQAAAAWCASDEPLRRAFAADVLARLGAADGESPFAARAVPLLRELSRHAVEPELVRAVVVALGQYGDPDALPEILRHTGHPDSGVRRRAALALTGLVPGDDGDALWALTLLSRDADASVRARAVVALAGLDADTRELREALAARLNDPDAHTAAEAAKGLAARRDPRAVDALARILGDEDPEGYARRTALEAVRYVPHGPERRRLERTLPRRR
;
A
#
# COMPACT_ATOMS: atom_id res chain seq x y z
N MET A 1 12.90 -10.51 -0.95
CA MET A 1 13.24 -10.96 0.42
C MET A 1 12.37 -12.10 0.99
N ARG A 2 11.03 -12.01 0.95
CA ARG A 2 10.10 -13.05 1.49
C ARG A 2 10.25 -14.46 0.87
N VAL A 3 10.71 -14.55 -0.37
CA VAL A 3 10.93 -15.81 -1.09
C VAL A 3 12.16 -16.55 -0.55
N LEU A 4 13.26 -15.85 -0.27
CA LEU A 4 14.49 -16.45 0.27
C LEU A 4 14.27 -17.04 1.68
N LEU A 5 13.35 -16.49 2.47
CA LEU A 5 12.99 -17.02 3.79
C LEU A 5 12.03 -18.22 3.73
N ARG A 6 11.21 -18.36 2.67
CA ARG A 6 10.26 -19.48 2.53
C ARG A 6 10.85 -20.77 1.94
N TYR A 7 11.87 -20.69 1.10
CA TYR A 7 12.45 -21.86 0.42
C TYR A 7 13.35 -22.73 1.33
N GLY A 8 13.43 -22.43 2.62
CA GLY A 8 14.19 -23.21 3.60
C GLY A 8 13.47 -24.42 4.23
N ALA A 9 12.21 -24.70 3.92
CA ALA A 9 11.34 -25.60 4.69
C ALA A 9 11.66 -27.13 4.69
N GLY A 10 12.92 -27.56 4.50
CA GLY A 10 13.32 -28.96 4.40
C GLY A 10 14.58 -29.41 5.17
N ALA A 11 15.14 -28.61 6.09
CA ALA A 11 16.33 -29.00 6.87
C ALA A 11 16.09 -28.96 8.39
N PRO A 12 16.78 -29.79 9.20
CA PRO A 12 16.44 -30.03 10.61
C PRO A 12 16.64 -28.81 11.54
N ASP A 13 15.75 -28.70 12.53
CA ASP A 13 15.49 -27.52 13.39
C ASP A 13 16.72 -26.89 14.08
N GLY A 14 17.77 -27.65 14.36
CA GLY A 14 18.99 -27.17 15.04
C GLY A 14 20.01 -26.43 14.15
N VAL A 15 19.89 -26.53 12.83
CA VAL A 15 20.72 -25.78 11.87
C VAL A 15 20.06 -24.43 11.54
N TYR A 16 18.73 -24.37 11.56
CA TYR A 16 17.97 -23.14 11.28
C TYR A 16 18.14 -22.04 12.34
N ALA A 17 18.09 -22.41 13.62
CA ALA A 17 18.26 -21.43 14.70
C ALA A 17 19.62 -20.70 14.62
N ARG A 18 20.71 -21.46 14.42
CA ARG A 18 22.06 -20.88 14.24
C ARG A 18 22.18 -19.99 13.00
N THR A 19 21.49 -20.34 11.92
CA THR A 19 21.46 -19.53 10.69
C THR A 19 20.70 -18.23 10.91
N ARG A 20 19.58 -18.25 11.65
CA ARG A 20 18.81 -17.05 11.99
C ARG A 20 19.57 -16.10 12.92
N ASP A 21 20.24 -16.63 13.94
CA ASP A 21 21.06 -15.82 14.85
C ASP A 21 22.22 -15.14 14.11
N THR A 22 22.86 -15.85 13.19
CA THR A 22 23.93 -15.31 12.35
C THR A 22 23.40 -14.24 11.40
N ALA A 23 22.25 -14.48 10.76
CA ALA A 23 21.59 -13.51 9.90
C ALA A 23 21.15 -12.25 10.66
N LEU A 24 20.63 -12.42 11.89
CA LEU A 24 20.23 -11.30 12.75
C LEU A 24 21.45 -10.48 13.18
N ALA A 25 22.54 -11.15 13.58
CA ALA A 25 23.78 -10.47 13.92
C ALA A 25 24.31 -9.66 12.73
N GLU A 26 24.25 -10.21 11.51
CA GLU A 26 24.62 -9.48 10.30
C GLU A 26 23.69 -8.29 10.02
N ALA A 27 22.37 -8.49 10.07
CA ALA A 27 21.40 -7.41 9.87
C ALA A 27 21.61 -6.27 10.87
N ARG A 28 21.83 -6.58 12.16
CA ARG A 28 22.12 -5.60 13.20
C ARG A 28 23.43 -4.84 12.96
N ARG A 29 24.46 -5.51 12.43
CA ARG A 29 25.72 -4.84 12.05
C ARG A 29 25.52 -3.77 10.99
N TRP A 30 24.57 -3.96 10.08
CA TRP A 30 24.27 -2.99 9.02
C TRP A 30 23.43 -1.80 9.49
N LEU A 31 22.72 -1.89 10.62
CA LEU A 31 21.89 -0.78 11.13
C LEU A 31 22.68 0.48 11.49
N THR A 32 23.96 0.33 11.83
CA THR A 32 24.82 1.45 12.23
C THR A 32 25.79 1.89 11.14
N ARG A 33 25.67 1.30 9.94
CA ARG A 33 26.60 1.52 8.83
C ARG A 33 25.94 2.28 7.71
N ASP A 34 26.70 3.21 7.13
CA ASP A 34 26.38 3.79 5.84
C ASP A 34 26.83 2.82 4.73
N VAL A 35 25.86 2.22 4.04
CA VAL A 35 26.09 1.24 2.99
C VAL A 35 27.00 1.79 1.88
N GLU A 36 26.79 3.03 1.46
CA GLU A 36 27.59 3.65 0.42
C GLU A 36 29.05 3.81 0.87
N GLN A 37 29.25 4.30 2.10
CA GLN A 37 30.59 4.51 2.65
C GLN A 37 31.34 3.19 2.84
N GLU A 38 30.67 2.14 3.33
CA GLU A 38 31.27 0.82 3.49
C GLU A 38 31.68 0.20 2.15
N LEU A 39 30.81 0.28 1.13
CA LEU A 39 31.13 -0.19 -0.21
C LEU A 39 32.30 0.59 -0.82
N ARG A 40 32.29 1.92 -0.71
CA ARG A 40 33.36 2.79 -1.19
C ARG A 40 34.68 2.50 -0.48
N ALA A 41 34.69 2.44 0.85
CA ALA A 41 35.88 2.17 1.64
C ALA A 41 36.47 0.78 1.34
N GLY A 42 35.61 -0.23 1.18
CA GLY A 42 36.03 -1.58 0.80
C GLY A 42 36.65 -1.66 -0.60
N LEU A 43 36.14 -0.88 -1.56
CA LEU A 43 36.69 -0.78 -2.90
C LEU A 43 38.04 -0.03 -2.90
N LEU A 44 38.13 1.13 -2.25
CA LEU A 44 39.38 1.91 -2.19
C LEU A 44 40.48 1.18 -1.42
N SER A 45 40.14 0.42 -0.37
CA SER A 45 41.10 -0.43 0.34
C SER A 45 41.68 -1.54 -0.55
N ALA A 46 40.86 -2.10 -1.44
CA ALA A 46 41.29 -3.20 -2.33
C ALA A 46 42.07 -2.73 -3.57
N TYR A 47 41.71 -1.58 -4.14
CA TYR A 47 42.25 -1.10 -5.41
C TYR A 47 43.21 0.09 -5.28
N GLY A 48 43.23 0.73 -4.11
CA GLY A 48 44.01 1.95 -3.83
C GLY A 48 43.31 3.23 -4.25
N ASP A 49 43.99 4.36 -3.98
CA ASP A 49 43.52 5.69 -4.35
C ASP A 49 43.71 5.97 -5.86
N GLY A 50 43.00 6.98 -6.39
CA GLY A 50 43.18 7.46 -7.78
C GLY A 50 42.14 6.96 -8.79
N TYR A 51 41.05 6.35 -8.33
CA TYR A 51 39.87 6.05 -9.15
C TYR A 51 38.76 7.06 -8.85
N GLU A 52 37.97 7.39 -9.87
CA GLU A 52 36.71 8.12 -9.66
C GLU A 52 35.66 7.14 -9.11
N THR A 53 34.85 7.56 -8.14
CA THR A 53 33.78 6.71 -7.58
C THR A 53 32.43 7.19 -8.08
N VAL A 54 31.66 6.30 -8.72
CA VAL A 54 30.26 6.55 -9.08
C VAL A 54 29.36 5.75 -8.17
N VAL A 55 28.28 6.37 -7.70
CA VAL A 55 27.26 5.73 -6.87
C VAL A 55 25.93 5.77 -7.60
N ARG A 56 25.27 4.62 -7.69
CA ARG A 56 23.91 4.49 -8.20
C ARG A 56 23.03 3.88 -7.10
N ARG A 57 21.81 4.37 -7.01
CA ARG A 57 20.77 3.85 -6.12
C ARG A 57 19.64 3.33 -6.99
N ILE A 58 19.31 2.05 -6.83
CA ILE A 58 18.31 1.36 -7.62
C ILE A 58 17.20 0.93 -6.68
N GLU A 59 15.99 1.41 -6.92
CA GLU A 59 14.82 1.02 -6.13
C GLU A 59 14.26 -0.31 -6.64
N GLU A 60 14.09 -1.27 -5.73
CA GLU A 60 13.55 -2.60 -6.02
C GLU A 60 12.57 -2.99 -4.91
N ASP A 61 11.29 -3.14 -5.24
CA ASP A 61 10.24 -3.72 -4.38
C ASP A 61 10.29 -3.29 -2.90
N GLY A 62 10.25 -1.98 -2.61
CA GLY A 62 10.23 -1.47 -1.22
C GLY A 62 11.60 -1.37 -0.56
N SER A 63 12.67 -1.74 -1.27
CA SER A 63 14.07 -1.66 -0.84
C SER A 63 14.93 -0.87 -1.84
N GLU A 64 16.15 -0.54 -1.45
CA GLU A 64 17.12 0.14 -2.32
C GLU A 64 18.41 -0.70 -2.39
N THR A 65 18.92 -0.89 -3.60
CA THR A 65 20.28 -1.39 -3.83
C THR A 65 21.20 -0.20 -4.07
N VAL A 66 22.23 -0.08 -3.25
CA VAL A 66 23.33 0.86 -3.47
C VAL A 66 24.41 0.14 -4.26
N VAL A 67 24.78 0.69 -5.41
CA VAL A 67 25.86 0.22 -6.27
C VAL A 67 26.96 1.27 -6.27
N VAL A 68 28.18 0.87 -5.92
CA VAL A 68 29.37 1.72 -5.97
C VAL A 68 30.36 1.13 -6.97
N GLU A 69 30.81 1.96 -7.91
CA GLU A 69 31.78 1.59 -8.94
C GLU A 69 33.00 2.50 -8.90
N LEU A 70 34.17 1.91 -9.17
CA LEU A 70 35.42 2.60 -9.43
C LEU A 70 35.62 2.73 -10.94
N LEU A 71 35.90 3.94 -11.40
CA LEU A 71 36.15 4.25 -12.80
C LEU A 71 37.61 4.66 -13.01
N ARG A 72 38.13 4.32 -14.18
CA ARG A 72 39.40 4.83 -14.71
C ARG A 72 39.15 5.29 -16.14
N ASP A 73 39.49 6.55 -16.42
CA ASP A 73 39.28 7.16 -17.74
C ASP A 73 37.82 7.05 -18.26
N GLY A 74 36.85 7.10 -17.33
CA GLY A 74 35.41 7.00 -17.64
C GLY A 74 34.88 5.57 -17.77
N GLU A 75 35.72 4.55 -17.70
CA GLU A 75 35.32 3.14 -17.81
C GLU A 75 35.26 2.45 -16.44
N PRO A 76 34.22 1.64 -16.13
CA PRO A 76 34.14 0.88 -14.89
C PRO A 76 35.24 -0.18 -14.79
N VAL A 77 35.99 -0.17 -13.69
CA VAL A 77 37.08 -1.13 -13.42
C VAL A 77 36.70 -2.14 -12.34
N ALA A 78 35.91 -1.72 -11.35
CA ALA A 78 35.43 -2.56 -10.28
C ALA A 78 34.11 -2.01 -9.73
N GLY A 79 33.28 -2.87 -9.15
CA GLY A 79 32.04 -2.46 -8.51
C GLY A 79 31.62 -3.40 -7.40
N ARG A 80 30.81 -2.89 -6.46
CA ARG A 80 30.11 -3.66 -5.45
C ARG A 80 28.71 -3.10 -5.27
N GLU A 81 27.80 -3.97 -4.85
CA GLU A 81 26.42 -3.61 -4.56
C GLU A 81 25.96 -4.20 -3.24
N GLN A 82 25.00 -3.52 -2.59
CA GLN A 82 24.43 -3.95 -1.33
C GLN A 82 23.02 -3.37 -1.16
N GLN A 83 22.09 -4.23 -0.74
CA GLN A 83 20.71 -3.87 -0.39
C GLN A 83 20.65 -3.14 0.95
N THR A 84 19.72 -2.19 1.13
CA THR A 84 19.61 -1.35 2.34
C THR A 84 18.60 -1.86 3.37
N GLY A 85 17.71 -2.80 3.01
CA GLY A 85 16.61 -3.29 3.86
C GLY A 85 16.99 -4.14 5.08
N HIS A 86 18.18 -3.94 5.66
CA HIS A 86 18.65 -4.67 6.83
C HIS A 86 17.82 -4.37 8.09
N ALA A 87 17.22 -3.18 8.20
CA ALA A 87 16.32 -2.83 9.30
C ALA A 87 15.03 -3.67 9.27
N ALA A 88 14.46 -3.89 8.09
CA ALA A 88 13.38 -4.83 7.87
C ALA A 88 13.80 -6.26 8.21
N VAL A 89 14.97 -6.72 7.74
CA VAL A 89 15.51 -8.07 8.07
C VAL A 89 15.63 -8.26 9.58
N ALA A 90 16.26 -7.31 10.28
CA ALA A 90 16.45 -7.38 11.72
C ALA A 90 15.11 -7.46 12.47
N THR A 91 14.15 -6.61 12.07
CA THR A 91 12.81 -6.56 12.66
C THR A 91 12.04 -7.87 12.46
N ILE A 92 12.11 -8.47 11.26
CA ILE A 92 11.49 -9.76 10.97
C ILE A 92 12.11 -10.86 11.84
N LEU A 93 13.44 -10.94 11.87
CA LEU A 93 14.16 -11.98 12.61
C LEU A 93 13.95 -11.87 14.12
N GLU A 94 13.95 -10.66 14.68
CA GLU A 94 13.64 -10.44 16.10
C GLU A 94 12.22 -10.87 16.44
N THR A 95 11.25 -10.57 15.56
CA THR A 95 9.87 -11.01 15.73
C THR A 95 9.76 -12.54 15.68
N GLU A 96 10.41 -13.20 14.71
CA GLU A 96 10.42 -14.66 14.58
C GLU A 96 11.12 -15.36 15.77
N LEU A 97 12.14 -14.72 16.34
CA LEU A 97 12.90 -15.23 17.48
C LEU A 97 12.29 -14.84 18.83
N GLY A 98 11.19 -14.09 18.85
CA GLY A 98 10.53 -13.63 20.08
C GLY A 98 11.38 -12.64 20.89
N ILE A 99 12.28 -11.90 20.23
CA ILE A 99 13.14 -10.90 20.87
C ILE A 99 12.34 -9.60 21.03
N PRO A 100 12.05 -9.15 22.26
CA PRO A 100 11.34 -7.90 22.47
C PRO A 100 12.25 -6.72 22.09
N THR A 101 11.79 -5.92 21.15
CA THR A 101 12.50 -4.72 20.68
C THR A 101 11.73 -3.47 21.12
N PRO A 102 12.32 -2.45 21.74
CA PRO A 102 11.57 -1.26 22.19
C PRO A 102 10.85 -0.53 21.07
N TYR A 103 9.79 0.23 21.40
CA TYR A 103 9.03 1.01 20.42
C TYR A 103 9.93 2.00 19.67
N GLU A 104 10.76 2.73 20.41
CA GLU A 104 11.66 3.76 19.89
C GLU A 104 12.73 3.18 18.97
N GLU A 105 13.17 1.94 19.22
CA GLU A 105 14.15 1.28 18.37
C GLU A 105 13.54 0.86 17.03
N LEU A 106 12.35 0.26 17.05
CA LEU A 106 11.63 -0.07 15.80
C LEU A 106 11.25 1.19 15.03
N ALA A 107 10.80 2.22 15.73
CA ALA A 107 10.50 3.50 15.12
C ALA A 107 11.75 4.18 14.54
N GLY A 108 12.90 4.10 15.23
CA GLY A 108 14.18 4.61 14.73
C GLY A 108 14.60 3.96 13.41
N ARG A 109 14.37 2.65 13.26
CA ARG A 109 14.62 1.92 12.00
C ARG A 109 13.74 2.45 10.86
N ALA A 110 12.46 2.64 11.12
CA ALA A 110 11.52 3.18 10.14
C ALA A 110 11.86 4.63 9.75
N LEU A 111 12.12 5.48 10.74
CA LEU A 111 12.40 6.90 10.52
C LEU A 111 13.74 7.15 9.82
N HIS A 112 14.70 6.21 9.93
CA HIS A 112 15.98 6.31 9.24
C HIS A 112 15.82 6.32 7.71
N CYS A 113 14.92 5.50 7.16
CA CYS A 113 14.64 5.51 5.72
C CYS A 113 13.80 6.71 5.28
N GLY A 114 13.03 7.32 6.21
CA GLY A 114 12.26 8.55 5.98
C GLY A 114 11.07 8.41 5.02
N ASP A 115 10.80 7.21 4.52
CA ASP A 115 9.81 6.93 3.48
C ASP A 115 8.86 5.80 3.93
N PRO A 116 7.57 6.11 4.18
CA PRO A 116 6.57 5.12 4.57
C PRO A 116 6.33 4.01 3.54
N GLY A 117 6.83 4.15 2.32
CA GLY A 117 6.79 3.13 1.27
C GLY A 117 7.83 2.02 1.42
N ARG A 118 8.83 2.17 2.30
CA ARG A 118 9.95 1.22 2.44
C ARG A 118 9.64 0.06 3.36
N ASP A 119 10.29 -1.07 3.11
CA ASP A 119 10.19 -2.28 3.92
C ASP A 119 10.58 -2.03 5.38
N ASP A 120 11.59 -1.18 5.63
CA ASP A 120 12.02 -0.82 6.99
C ASP A 120 10.88 -0.18 7.81
N TRP A 121 10.08 0.66 7.17
CA TRP A 121 8.90 1.26 7.78
C TRP A 121 7.79 0.24 7.96
N THR A 122 7.44 -0.49 6.89
CA THR A 122 6.27 -1.37 6.91
C THR A 122 6.47 -2.56 7.86
N GLU A 123 7.68 -3.10 7.97
CA GLU A 123 7.98 -4.21 8.89
C GLU A 123 8.09 -3.73 10.35
N ALA A 124 8.58 -2.52 10.62
CA ALA A 124 8.55 -1.92 11.96
C ALA A 124 7.11 -1.66 12.45
N VAL A 125 6.28 -1.03 11.61
CA VAL A 125 4.84 -0.86 11.89
C VAL A 125 4.19 -2.23 12.13
N SER A 126 4.47 -3.21 11.27
CA SER A 126 3.96 -4.59 11.37
C SER A 126 4.31 -5.27 12.70
N ALA A 127 5.55 -5.13 13.16
CA ALA A 127 5.99 -5.70 14.42
C ALA A 127 5.31 -5.02 15.61
N LEU A 128 5.06 -3.71 15.56
CA LEU A 128 4.43 -2.95 16.64
C LEU A 128 2.91 -3.18 16.72
N TRP A 129 2.18 -3.03 15.62
CA TRP A 129 0.72 -3.16 15.69
C TRP A 129 0.29 -4.57 16.11
N ARG A 130 1.08 -5.60 15.79
CA ARG A 130 0.81 -6.99 16.21
C ARG A 130 0.98 -7.25 17.70
N ARG A 131 1.65 -6.38 18.45
CA ARG A 131 1.82 -6.55 19.91
C ARG A 131 0.50 -6.46 20.65
N GLY A 132 -0.33 -5.49 20.26
CA GLY A 132 -1.62 -5.24 20.91
C GLY A 132 -1.50 -4.92 22.40
N ASP A 133 -0.40 -4.33 22.85
CA ASP A 133 -0.17 -3.97 24.25
C ASP A 133 -0.39 -2.48 24.53
N GLU A 134 -0.61 -2.16 25.81
CA GLU A 134 -0.85 -0.79 26.28
C GLU A 134 0.40 0.09 26.12
N GLU A 135 1.60 -0.48 26.26
CA GLU A 135 2.86 0.26 26.12
C GLU A 135 3.00 0.84 24.71
N THR A 136 2.75 0.02 23.68
CA THR A 136 2.76 0.42 22.28
C THR A 136 1.68 1.45 21.99
N PHE A 137 0.48 1.30 22.56
CA PHE A 137 -0.58 2.30 22.44
C PHE A 137 -0.13 3.65 22.99
N GLN A 138 0.42 3.69 24.21
CA GLN A 138 0.82 4.94 24.86
C GLN A 138 1.97 5.62 24.11
N ALA A 139 2.96 4.85 23.64
CA ALA A 139 4.06 5.39 22.84
C ALA A 139 3.56 6.00 21.52
N ALA A 140 2.72 5.29 20.77
CA ALA A 140 2.14 5.80 19.53
C ALA A 140 1.22 7.01 19.77
N ALA A 141 0.38 6.97 20.82
CA ALA A 141 -0.47 8.10 21.19
C ALA A 141 0.35 9.36 21.55
N ALA A 142 1.46 9.21 22.27
CA ALA A 142 2.37 10.31 22.57
C ALA A 142 2.99 10.89 21.29
N TRP A 143 3.38 10.03 20.34
CA TRP A 143 3.98 10.45 19.07
C TRP A 143 3.00 11.15 18.12
N CYS A 144 1.69 10.92 18.26
CA CYS A 144 0.67 11.71 17.55
C CYS A 144 0.75 13.21 17.90
N ALA A 145 1.30 13.56 19.07
CA ALA A 145 1.50 14.94 19.50
C ALA A 145 2.91 15.49 19.20
N SER A 146 3.73 14.76 18.43
CA SER A 146 5.07 15.21 18.05
C SER A 146 5.05 16.35 17.03
N ASP A 147 6.04 17.25 17.09
CA ASP A 147 6.26 18.28 16.06
C ASP A 147 6.79 17.70 14.73
N GLU A 148 7.25 16.44 14.72
CA GLU A 148 7.81 15.79 13.53
C GLU A 148 6.70 15.07 12.72
N PRO A 149 6.45 15.45 11.45
CA PRO A 149 5.40 14.84 10.64
C PRO A 149 5.55 13.33 10.43
N LEU A 150 6.79 12.85 10.27
CA LEU A 150 7.06 11.43 10.10
C LEU A 150 6.80 10.62 11.38
N ARG A 151 7.07 11.18 12.57
CA ARG A 151 6.68 10.51 13.83
C ARG A 151 5.17 10.39 13.96
N ARG A 152 4.45 11.47 13.62
CA ARG A 152 2.98 11.47 13.60
C ARG A 152 2.43 10.45 12.61
N ALA A 153 3.03 10.33 11.42
CA ALA A 153 2.64 9.35 10.40
C ALA A 153 2.90 7.91 10.88
N PHE A 154 4.10 7.64 11.43
CA PHE A 154 4.46 6.33 11.97
C PHE A 154 3.51 5.91 13.10
N ALA A 155 3.21 6.82 14.01
CA ALA A 155 2.26 6.60 15.08
C ALA A 155 0.85 6.27 14.56
N ALA A 156 0.37 7.02 13.57
CA ALA A 156 -0.93 6.77 12.95
C ALA A 156 -1.00 5.38 12.30
N ASP A 157 0.06 4.97 11.59
CA ASP A 157 0.17 3.64 10.97
C ASP A 157 0.19 2.51 12.01
N VAL A 158 0.89 2.68 13.14
CA VAL A 158 0.88 1.70 14.25
C VAL A 158 -0.50 1.60 14.86
N LEU A 159 -1.14 2.75 15.15
CA LEU A 159 -2.47 2.78 15.77
C LEU A 159 -3.52 2.12 14.88
N ALA A 160 -3.45 2.33 13.56
CA ALA A 160 -4.42 1.85 12.58
C ALA A 160 -4.88 0.39 12.76
N ARG A 161 -3.98 -0.49 13.24
CA ARG A 161 -4.24 -1.92 13.41
C ARG A 161 -3.85 -2.45 14.78
N LEU A 162 -3.55 -1.60 15.76
CA LEU A 162 -2.97 -2.07 17.02
C LEU A 162 -3.86 -3.13 17.70
N GLY A 163 -3.28 -4.33 17.89
CA GLY A 163 -3.96 -5.49 18.47
C GLY A 163 -4.95 -6.21 17.55
N ALA A 164 -5.13 -5.75 16.30
CA ALA A 164 -6.14 -6.26 15.36
C ALA A 164 -5.72 -7.52 14.59
N ALA A 165 -4.87 -8.37 15.19
CA ALA A 165 -4.38 -9.58 14.53
C ALA A 165 -5.49 -10.62 14.37
N ASP A 166 -6.36 -10.72 15.37
CA ASP A 166 -7.48 -11.68 15.43
C ASP A 166 -8.81 -11.07 14.98
N GLY A 167 -8.78 -9.90 14.34
CA GLY A 167 -9.96 -9.19 13.82
C GLY A 167 -10.66 -8.25 14.81
N GLU A 168 -10.44 -8.40 16.11
CA GLU A 168 -10.89 -7.43 17.12
C GLU A 168 -9.93 -6.24 17.22
N SER A 169 -10.42 -5.02 17.33
CA SER A 169 -9.58 -3.83 17.49
C SER A 169 -9.69 -3.27 18.92
N PRO A 170 -8.96 -3.81 19.91
CA PRO A 170 -9.14 -3.48 21.32
C PRO A 170 -8.87 -2.01 21.65
N PHE A 171 -8.08 -1.31 20.83
CA PHE A 171 -7.76 0.10 21.00
C PHE A 171 -8.61 1.06 20.18
N ALA A 172 -9.56 0.57 19.35
CA ALA A 172 -10.32 1.41 18.41
C ALA A 172 -11.00 2.60 19.10
N ALA A 173 -11.65 2.38 20.25
CA ALA A 173 -12.35 3.43 21.01
C ALA A 173 -11.45 4.59 21.45
N ARG A 174 -10.13 4.36 21.56
CA ARG A 174 -9.14 5.36 21.95
C ARG A 174 -8.35 5.88 20.75
N ALA A 175 -8.04 5.02 19.78
CA ALA A 175 -7.26 5.37 18.59
C ALA A 175 -8.06 6.23 17.61
N VAL A 176 -9.35 5.92 17.36
CA VAL A 176 -10.16 6.66 16.39
C VAL A 176 -10.28 8.15 16.76
N PRO A 177 -10.62 8.55 17.99
CA PRO A 177 -10.65 9.97 18.36
C PRO A 177 -9.30 10.69 18.15
N LEU A 178 -8.18 10.03 18.47
CA LEU A 178 -6.84 10.59 18.26
C LEU A 178 -6.54 10.79 16.76
N LEU A 179 -6.83 9.79 15.93
CA LEU A 179 -6.64 9.86 14.48
C LEU A 179 -7.53 10.92 13.85
N ARG A 180 -8.77 11.08 14.33
CA ARG A 180 -9.68 12.12 13.85
C ARG A 180 -9.16 13.52 14.17
N GLU A 181 -8.64 13.73 15.37
CA GLU A 181 -7.99 14.98 15.75
C GLU A 181 -6.73 15.24 14.91
N LEU A 182 -5.88 14.22 14.75
CA LEU A 182 -4.67 14.30 13.94
C LEU A 182 -4.99 14.67 12.48
N SER A 183 -6.07 14.12 11.92
CA SER A 183 -6.54 14.43 10.56
C SER A 183 -6.92 15.91 10.39
N ARG A 184 -7.36 16.61 11.45
CA ARG A 184 -7.83 18.02 11.36
C ARG A 184 -6.68 18.99 11.10
N HIS A 185 -5.48 18.62 11.55
CA HIS A 185 -4.28 19.44 11.44
C HIS A 185 -3.22 18.82 10.51
N ALA A 186 -3.55 17.71 9.84
CA ALA A 186 -2.65 17.03 8.92
C ALA A 186 -2.51 17.82 7.62
N VAL A 187 -1.28 18.21 7.30
CA VAL A 187 -0.94 18.96 6.07
C VAL A 187 0.03 18.16 5.20
N GLU A 188 0.98 17.47 5.82
CA GLU A 188 2.02 16.73 5.12
C GLU A 188 1.43 15.48 4.45
N PRO A 189 1.73 15.21 3.17
CA PRO A 189 1.13 14.09 2.43
C PRO A 189 1.29 12.74 3.13
N GLU A 190 2.45 12.48 3.76
CA GLU A 190 2.69 11.23 4.50
C GLU A 190 1.73 11.08 5.68
N LEU A 191 1.58 12.13 6.48
CA LEU A 191 0.68 12.13 7.63
C LEU A 191 -0.77 11.99 7.18
N VAL A 192 -1.18 12.75 6.17
CA VAL A 192 -2.54 12.67 5.62
C VAL A 192 -2.84 11.26 5.12
N ARG A 193 -1.91 10.64 4.39
CA ARG A 193 -2.08 9.25 3.92
C ARG A 193 -2.21 8.26 5.07
N ALA A 194 -1.33 8.33 6.06
CA ALA A 194 -1.35 7.44 7.22
C ALA A 194 -2.69 7.54 7.96
N VAL A 195 -3.15 8.76 8.25
CA VAL A 195 -4.39 8.99 8.99
C VAL A 195 -5.63 8.58 8.19
N VAL A 196 -5.69 8.90 6.89
CA VAL A 196 -6.81 8.50 6.03
C VAL A 196 -6.89 6.98 5.92
N VAL A 197 -5.75 6.30 5.78
CA VAL A 197 -5.70 4.83 5.77
C VAL A 197 -6.16 4.27 7.10
N ALA A 198 -5.68 4.82 8.22
CA ALA A 198 -6.05 4.35 9.56
C ALA A 198 -7.56 4.48 9.82
N LEU A 199 -8.14 5.65 9.52
CA LEU A 199 -9.58 5.89 9.67
C LEU A 199 -10.41 4.96 8.77
N GLY A 200 -9.98 4.76 7.52
CA GLY A 200 -10.64 3.84 6.60
C GLY A 200 -10.58 2.37 7.05
N GLN A 201 -9.49 1.96 7.70
CA GLN A 201 -9.35 0.59 8.23
C GLN A 201 -10.26 0.32 9.43
N TYR A 202 -10.48 1.31 10.29
CA TYR A 202 -11.45 1.19 11.39
C TYR A 202 -12.89 1.10 10.90
N GLY A 203 -13.19 1.66 9.72
CA GLY A 203 -14.50 1.55 9.12
C GLY A 203 -15.60 2.29 9.89
N ASP A 204 -15.24 3.26 10.74
CA ASP A 204 -16.18 4.06 11.55
C ASP A 204 -16.80 5.17 10.69
N PRO A 205 -18.11 5.12 10.37
CA PRO A 205 -18.77 6.13 9.55
C PRO A 205 -18.66 7.55 10.12
N ASP A 206 -18.47 7.70 11.44
CA ASP A 206 -18.28 9.01 12.06
C ASP A 206 -16.98 9.69 11.62
N ALA A 207 -16.01 8.93 11.08
CA ALA A 207 -14.77 9.46 10.51
C ALA A 207 -14.93 9.95 9.05
N LEU A 208 -16.12 9.83 8.46
CA LEU A 208 -16.36 10.24 7.07
C LEU A 208 -16.00 11.71 6.80
N PRO A 209 -16.35 12.71 7.66
CA PRO A 209 -15.93 14.10 7.45
C PRO A 209 -14.40 14.27 7.46
N GLU A 210 -13.70 13.41 8.21
CA GLU A 210 -12.24 13.37 8.25
C GLU A 210 -11.58 12.83 6.98
N ILE A 211 -12.27 11.96 6.24
CA ILE A 211 -11.77 11.41 4.99
C ILE A 211 -12.15 12.32 3.81
N LEU A 212 -13.38 12.84 3.80
CA LEU A 212 -13.90 13.67 2.71
C LEU A 212 -13.08 14.95 2.48
N ARG A 213 -12.54 15.55 3.56
CA ARG A 213 -11.69 16.76 3.46
C ARG A 213 -10.46 16.58 2.56
N HIS A 214 -9.97 15.34 2.42
CA HIS A 214 -8.73 15.02 1.70
C HIS A 214 -8.98 14.59 0.25
N THR A 215 -10.22 14.53 -0.20
CA THR A 215 -10.59 14.12 -1.57
C THR A 215 -10.16 15.12 -2.63
N GLY A 216 -9.93 16.39 -2.26
CA GLY A 216 -9.41 17.44 -3.13
C GLY A 216 -7.90 17.72 -3.01
N HIS A 217 -7.14 16.87 -2.31
CA HIS A 217 -5.73 17.13 -2.01
C HIS A 217 -4.84 17.19 -3.28
N PRO A 218 -3.81 18.05 -3.35
CA PRO A 218 -2.95 18.17 -4.54
C PRO A 218 -2.17 16.89 -4.89
N ASP A 219 -1.71 16.16 -3.88
CA ASP A 219 -1.06 14.84 -4.02
C ASP A 219 -2.07 13.75 -4.45
N SER A 220 -1.83 13.08 -5.58
CA SER A 220 -2.73 12.02 -6.07
C SER A 220 -2.69 10.77 -5.20
N GLY A 221 -1.59 10.50 -4.51
CA GLY A 221 -1.48 9.44 -3.52
C GLY A 221 -2.47 9.62 -2.37
N VAL A 222 -2.61 10.85 -1.85
CA VAL A 222 -3.63 11.20 -0.85
C VAL A 222 -5.03 10.97 -1.39
N ARG A 223 -5.35 11.52 -2.57
CA ARG A 223 -6.69 11.35 -3.18
C ARG A 223 -7.03 9.88 -3.40
N ARG A 224 -6.05 9.07 -3.82
CA ARG A 224 -6.19 7.62 -3.97
C ARG A 224 -6.49 6.93 -2.64
N ARG A 225 -5.81 7.31 -1.55
CA ARG A 225 -6.08 6.76 -0.20
C ARG A 225 -7.46 7.19 0.30
N ALA A 226 -7.89 8.42 0.03
CA ALA A 226 -9.23 8.87 0.37
C ALA A 226 -10.30 8.06 -0.37
N ALA A 227 -10.16 7.86 -1.68
CA ALA A 227 -11.05 7.00 -2.46
C ALA A 227 -11.12 5.56 -1.92
N LEU A 228 -9.96 5.01 -1.52
CA LEU A 228 -9.88 3.68 -0.91
C LEU A 228 -10.59 3.63 0.44
N ALA A 229 -10.36 4.61 1.31
CA ALA A 229 -10.97 4.66 2.65
C ALA A 229 -12.50 4.81 2.59
N LEU A 230 -13.03 5.44 1.54
CA LEU A 230 -14.47 5.53 1.29
C LEU A 230 -15.09 4.20 0.83
N THR A 231 -14.30 3.20 0.43
CA THR A 231 -14.83 1.92 -0.06
C THR A 231 -15.40 1.12 1.11
N GLY A 232 -16.72 0.88 1.11
CA GLY A 232 -17.41 0.14 2.18
C GLY A 232 -17.65 0.93 3.48
N LEU A 233 -17.12 2.15 3.58
CA LEU A 233 -17.38 3.07 4.70
C LEU A 233 -18.64 3.90 4.49
N VAL A 234 -18.92 4.25 3.23
CA VAL A 234 -19.97 5.21 2.86
C VAL A 234 -21.35 4.62 3.14
N PRO A 235 -22.17 5.25 4.02
CA PRO A 235 -23.58 4.91 4.15
C PRO A 235 -24.27 5.03 2.81
N GLY A 236 -25.19 4.10 2.50
CA GLY A 236 -25.75 3.91 1.16
C GLY A 236 -26.45 5.13 0.53
N ASP A 237 -26.70 6.19 1.25
CA ASP A 237 -27.34 7.43 0.78
C ASP A 237 -26.56 8.72 1.13
N ASP A 238 -25.29 8.62 1.55
CA ASP A 238 -24.48 9.80 1.86
C ASP A 238 -24.14 10.60 0.58
N GLY A 239 -24.80 11.75 0.44
CA GLY A 239 -24.70 12.61 -0.73
C GLY A 239 -23.32 13.25 -0.90
N ASP A 240 -22.65 13.60 0.19
CA ASP A 240 -21.33 14.24 0.16
C ASP A 240 -20.26 13.24 -0.29
N ALA A 241 -20.34 12.01 0.21
CA ALA A 241 -19.47 10.93 -0.22
C ALA A 241 -19.71 10.50 -1.67
N LEU A 242 -20.97 10.39 -2.10
CA LEU A 242 -21.29 10.11 -3.50
C LEU A 242 -20.76 11.21 -4.42
N TRP A 243 -20.91 12.48 -4.03
CA TRP A 243 -20.38 13.62 -4.78
C TRP A 243 -18.85 13.57 -4.87
N ALA A 244 -18.17 13.35 -3.74
CA ALA A 244 -16.71 13.27 -3.70
C ALA A 244 -16.17 12.11 -4.55
N LEU A 245 -16.76 10.92 -4.45
CA LEU A 245 -16.40 9.76 -5.28
C LEU A 245 -16.69 10.02 -6.76
N THR A 246 -17.77 10.73 -7.10
CA THR A 246 -18.07 11.12 -8.48
C THR A 246 -17.00 12.06 -9.03
N LEU A 247 -16.48 13.00 -8.25
CA LEU A 247 -15.36 13.84 -8.65
C LEU A 247 -14.07 13.04 -8.83
N LEU A 248 -13.72 12.19 -7.85
CA LEU A 248 -12.53 11.34 -7.91
C LEU A 248 -12.58 10.34 -9.08
N SER A 249 -13.76 9.91 -9.50
CA SER A 249 -13.92 9.06 -10.68
C SER A 249 -13.47 9.76 -11.98
N ARG A 250 -13.36 11.11 -11.98
CA ARG A 250 -12.95 11.96 -13.11
C ARG A 250 -11.51 12.47 -12.97
N ASP A 251 -10.76 11.96 -11.99
CA ASP A 251 -9.40 12.41 -11.72
C ASP A 251 -8.45 12.23 -12.91
N ALA A 252 -7.44 13.09 -13.03
CA ALA A 252 -6.41 12.94 -14.05
C ALA A 252 -5.57 11.67 -13.83
N ASP A 253 -5.34 11.30 -12.56
CA ASP A 253 -4.59 10.12 -12.17
C ASP A 253 -5.45 8.85 -12.32
N ALA A 254 -5.01 7.91 -13.14
CA ALA A 254 -5.73 6.67 -13.42
C ALA A 254 -5.94 5.81 -12.17
N SER A 255 -4.97 5.81 -11.24
CA SER A 255 -5.08 5.04 -9.99
C SER A 255 -6.13 5.62 -9.05
N VAL A 256 -6.32 6.95 -9.04
CA VAL A 256 -7.40 7.61 -8.30
C VAL A 256 -8.75 7.27 -8.93
N ARG A 257 -8.89 7.39 -10.26
CA ARG A 257 -10.13 7.03 -10.98
C ARG A 257 -10.54 5.59 -10.69
N ALA A 258 -9.63 4.65 -10.82
CA ALA A 258 -9.89 3.23 -10.58
C ALA A 258 -10.43 2.98 -9.17
N ARG A 259 -9.81 3.57 -8.15
CA ARG A 259 -10.27 3.41 -6.75
C ARG A 259 -11.64 4.03 -6.52
N ALA A 260 -11.89 5.20 -7.07
CA ALA A 260 -13.18 5.85 -6.95
C ALA A 260 -14.30 5.05 -7.63
N VAL A 261 -14.03 4.48 -8.81
CA VAL A 261 -15.01 3.63 -9.51
C VAL A 261 -15.29 2.33 -8.76
N VAL A 262 -14.27 1.71 -8.16
CA VAL A 262 -14.47 0.55 -7.27
C VAL A 262 -15.41 0.91 -6.11
N ALA A 263 -15.15 2.04 -5.45
CA ALA A 263 -15.99 2.52 -4.34
C ALA A 263 -17.44 2.78 -4.80
N LEU A 264 -17.63 3.53 -5.90
CA LEU A 264 -18.95 3.79 -6.49
C LEU A 264 -19.69 2.50 -6.85
N ALA A 265 -19.02 1.55 -7.51
CA ALA A 265 -19.62 0.29 -7.92
C ALA A 265 -20.11 -0.54 -6.72
N GLY A 266 -19.39 -0.46 -5.60
CA GLY A 266 -19.68 -1.16 -4.35
C GLY A 266 -20.69 -0.50 -3.42
N LEU A 267 -21.16 0.73 -3.71
CA LEU A 267 -22.25 1.33 -2.93
C LEU A 267 -23.53 0.50 -3.07
N ASP A 268 -24.38 0.45 -2.05
CA ASP A 268 -25.71 -0.16 -2.15
C ASP A 268 -26.73 0.77 -2.82
N ALA A 269 -26.44 2.07 -2.90
CA ALA A 269 -27.28 3.06 -3.56
C ALA A 269 -27.57 2.69 -5.02
N ASP A 270 -28.77 3.03 -5.49
CA ASP A 270 -29.14 2.94 -6.91
C ASP A 270 -29.78 4.24 -7.39
N THR A 271 -28.98 5.31 -7.38
CA THR A 271 -29.40 6.63 -7.83
C THR A 271 -29.04 6.86 -9.30
N ARG A 272 -29.75 7.79 -9.95
CA ARG A 272 -29.43 8.20 -11.32
C ARG A 272 -28.00 8.74 -11.39
N GLU A 273 -27.62 9.56 -10.42
CA GLU A 273 -26.32 10.22 -10.32
C GLU A 273 -25.20 9.19 -10.28
N LEU A 274 -25.36 8.13 -9.48
CA LEU A 274 -24.41 7.03 -9.40
C LEU A 274 -24.31 6.26 -10.71
N ARG A 275 -25.45 5.92 -11.33
CA ARG A 275 -25.46 5.26 -12.64
C ARG A 275 -24.76 6.10 -13.71
N GLU A 276 -24.97 7.42 -13.73
CA GLU A 276 -24.29 8.33 -14.66
C GLU A 276 -22.78 8.42 -14.39
N ALA A 277 -22.36 8.44 -13.12
CA ALA A 277 -20.95 8.43 -12.75
C ALA A 277 -20.24 7.16 -13.25
N LEU A 278 -20.86 5.99 -13.08
CA LEU A 278 -20.34 4.72 -13.60
C LEU A 278 -20.39 4.68 -15.14
N ALA A 279 -21.48 5.12 -15.76
CA ALA A 279 -21.63 5.12 -17.22
C ALA A 279 -20.54 5.96 -17.91
N ALA A 280 -20.14 7.09 -17.30
CA ALA A 280 -19.07 7.94 -17.81
C ALA A 280 -17.69 7.25 -17.84
N ARG A 281 -17.54 6.10 -17.16
CA ARG A 281 -16.30 5.31 -17.07
C ARG A 281 -16.31 4.02 -17.87
N LEU A 282 -17.40 3.70 -18.57
CA LEU A 282 -17.47 2.48 -19.37
C LEU A 282 -16.38 2.39 -20.46
N ASN A 283 -15.91 3.52 -20.97
CA ASN A 283 -14.86 3.61 -21.99
C ASN A 283 -13.59 4.27 -21.45
N ASP A 284 -13.29 4.14 -20.15
CA ASP A 284 -12.03 4.63 -19.58
C ASP A 284 -10.83 3.98 -20.30
N PRO A 285 -9.74 4.72 -20.57
CA PRO A 285 -8.50 4.15 -21.12
C PRO A 285 -7.91 3.03 -20.27
N ASP A 286 -8.14 3.06 -18.95
CA ASP A 286 -7.79 1.96 -18.06
C ASP A 286 -8.89 0.89 -18.08
N ALA A 287 -8.54 -0.30 -18.59
CA ALA A 287 -9.44 -1.45 -18.67
C ALA A 287 -9.95 -1.91 -17.30
N HIS A 288 -9.16 -1.74 -16.22
CA HIS A 288 -9.62 -2.06 -14.86
C HIS A 288 -10.78 -1.15 -14.46
N THR A 289 -10.62 0.16 -14.64
CA THR A 289 -11.66 1.17 -14.39
C THR A 289 -12.92 0.90 -15.22
N ALA A 290 -12.78 0.60 -16.52
CA ALA A 290 -13.91 0.26 -17.39
C ALA A 290 -14.66 -0.99 -16.94
N ALA A 291 -13.94 -2.04 -16.48
CA ALA A 291 -14.54 -3.28 -16.02
C ALA A 291 -15.32 -3.11 -14.71
N GLU A 292 -14.78 -2.36 -13.75
CA GLU A 292 -15.48 -2.08 -12.48
C GLU A 292 -16.71 -1.20 -12.70
N ALA A 293 -16.64 -0.22 -13.61
CA ALA A 293 -17.79 0.57 -14.02
C ALA A 293 -18.90 -0.29 -14.63
N ALA A 294 -18.55 -1.19 -15.55
CA ALA A 294 -19.48 -2.13 -16.16
C ALA A 294 -20.08 -3.09 -15.13
N LYS A 295 -19.28 -3.58 -14.16
CA LYS A 295 -19.74 -4.42 -13.05
C LYS A 295 -20.74 -3.69 -12.16
N GLY A 296 -20.45 -2.46 -11.76
CA GLY A 296 -21.34 -1.64 -10.93
C GLY A 296 -22.69 -1.36 -11.61
N LEU A 297 -22.69 -1.11 -12.92
CA LEU A 297 -23.92 -0.95 -13.71
C LEU A 297 -24.68 -2.26 -13.91
N ALA A 298 -23.97 -3.37 -14.16
CA ALA A 298 -24.60 -4.68 -14.28
C ALA A 298 -25.30 -5.10 -12.98
N ALA A 299 -24.68 -4.87 -11.82
CA ALA A 299 -25.27 -5.10 -10.50
C ALA A 299 -26.59 -4.32 -10.31
N ARG A 300 -26.68 -3.12 -10.88
CA ARG A 300 -27.89 -2.26 -10.90
C ARG A 300 -28.83 -2.54 -12.07
N ARG A 301 -28.57 -3.61 -12.84
CA ARG A 301 -29.32 -4.03 -14.04
C ARG A 301 -29.46 -2.91 -15.09
N ASP A 302 -28.45 -2.04 -15.18
CA ASP A 302 -28.42 -1.02 -16.21
C ASP A 302 -27.96 -1.62 -17.56
N PRO A 303 -28.75 -1.51 -18.63
CA PRO A 303 -28.46 -2.17 -19.90
C PRO A 303 -27.17 -1.64 -20.57
N ARG A 304 -26.71 -0.44 -20.21
CA ARG A 304 -25.45 0.13 -20.73
C ARG A 304 -24.22 -0.73 -20.39
N ALA A 305 -24.31 -1.59 -19.38
CA ALA A 305 -23.24 -2.52 -19.03
C ALA A 305 -22.99 -3.58 -20.12
N VAL A 306 -24.01 -3.99 -20.89
CA VAL A 306 -23.93 -5.15 -21.78
C VAL A 306 -22.86 -4.98 -22.86
N ASP A 307 -22.85 -3.83 -23.54
CA ASP A 307 -21.89 -3.58 -24.62
C ASP A 307 -20.47 -3.39 -24.09
N ALA A 308 -20.32 -2.74 -22.92
CA ALA A 308 -19.03 -2.59 -22.26
C ALA A 308 -18.45 -3.95 -21.84
N LEU A 309 -19.27 -4.83 -21.23
CA LEU A 309 -18.87 -6.19 -20.88
C LEU A 309 -18.48 -7.00 -22.14
N ALA A 310 -19.26 -6.90 -23.23
CA ALA A 310 -18.94 -7.61 -24.47
C ALA A 310 -17.59 -7.20 -25.05
N ARG A 311 -17.28 -5.89 -25.05
CA ARG A 311 -15.99 -5.36 -25.48
C ARG A 311 -14.86 -5.87 -24.59
N ILE A 312 -14.98 -5.75 -23.27
CA ILE A 312 -13.92 -6.16 -22.32
C ILE A 312 -13.65 -7.67 -22.41
N LEU A 313 -14.70 -8.50 -22.51
CA LEU A 313 -14.55 -9.95 -22.63
C LEU A 313 -13.86 -10.39 -23.92
N GLY A 314 -13.99 -9.60 -24.98
CA GLY A 314 -13.44 -9.87 -26.30
C GLY A 314 -12.06 -9.28 -26.54
N ASP A 315 -11.76 -8.09 -26.02
CA ASP A 315 -10.57 -7.31 -26.41
C ASP A 315 -9.43 -7.33 -25.37
N GLU A 316 -9.74 -7.58 -24.09
CA GLU A 316 -8.74 -7.57 -23.01
C GLU A 316 -8.04 -8.93 -22.85
N ASP A 317 -6.91 -8.91 -22.14
CA ASP A 317 -6.12 -10.09 -21.81
C ASP A 317 -7.00 -11.22 -21.23
N PRO A 318 -6.98 -12.44 -21.83
CA PRO A 318 -7.68 -13.62 -21.33
C PRO A 318 -7.52 -13.89 -19.83
N GLU A 319 -6.34 -13.63 -19.28
CA GLU A 319 -5.94 -13.88 -17.89
C GLU A 319 -5.92 -12.60 -17.04
N GLY A 320 -6.18 -11.45 -17.67
CA GLY A 320 -6.13 -10.14 -17.05
C GLY A 320 -7.28 -9.88 -16.07
N TYR A 321 -7.02 -8.97 -15.12
CA TYR A 321 -7.99 -8.56 -14.11
C TYR A 321 -9.31 -8.07 -14.72
N ALA A 322 -9.24 -7.19 -15.71
CA ALA A 322 -10.42 -6.56 -16.32
C ALA A 322 -11.40 -7.60 -16.88
N ARG A 323 -10.87 -8.62 -17.56
CA ARG A 323 -11.68 -9.71 -18.11
C ARG A 323 -12.30 -10.58 -17.02
N ARG A 324 -11.55 -10.90 -15.95
CA ARG A 324 -12.10 -11.64 -14.80
C ARG A 324 -13.24 -10.86 -14.13
N THR A 325 -13.08 -9.57 -13.89
CA THR A 325 -14.15 -8.70 -13.37
C THR A 325 -15.36 -8.69 -14.29
N ALA A 326 -15.16 -8.58 -15.61
CA ALA A 326 -16.25 -8.63 -16.57
C ALA A 326 -16.99 -9.97 -16.56
N LEU A 327 -16.28 -11.11 -16.46
CA LEU A 327 -16.88 -12.44 -16.32
C LEU A 327 -17.72 -12.55 -15.05
N GLU A 328 -17.20 -12.10 -13.91
CA GLU A 328 -17.94 -12.04 -12.65
C GLU A 328 -19.22 -11.20 -12.81
N ALA A 329 -19.14 -10.08 -13.54
CA ALA A 329 -20.26 -9.17 -13.74
C ALA A 329 -21.39 -9.75 -14.61
N VAL A 330 -21.11 -10.70 -15.52
CA VAL A 330 -22.12 -11.35 -16.37
C VAL A 330 -23.24 -11.98 -15.54
N ARG A 331 -22.96 -12.44 -14.31
CA ARG A 331 -23.96 -13.04 -13.42
C ARG A 331 -25.10 -12.07 -13.05
N TYR A 332 -24.84 -10.77 -13.08
CA TYR A 332 -25.81 -9.73 -12.76
C TYR A 332 -26.67 -9.34 -13.97
N VAL A 333 -26.24 -9.68 -15.19
CA VAL A 333 -27.05 -9.49 -16.40
C VAL A 333 -28.26 -10.43 -16.34
N PRO A 334 -29.48 -9.95 -16.59
CA PRO A 334 -30.67 -10.80 -16.63
C PRO A 334 -30.51 -11.98 -17.59
N HIS A 335 -31.14 -13.11 -17.27
CA HIS A 335 -31.16 -14.26 -18.17
C HIS A 335 -31.83 -13.90 -19.50
N GLY A 336 -31.08 -14.01 -20.59
CA GLY A 336 -31.52 -13.58 -21.91
C GLY A 336 -30.50 -13.88 -23.01
N PRO A 337 -30.83 -13.54 -24.27
CA PRO A 337 -29.90 -13.63 -25.39
C PRO A 337 -28.58 -12.90 -25.14
N GLU A 338 -28.63 -11.73 -24.50
CA GLU A 338 -27.47 -10.88 -24.20
C GLU A 338 -26.51 -11.59 -23.25
N ARG A 339 -27.03 -12.12 -22.13
CA ARG A 339 -26.21 -12.89 -21.18
C ARG A 339 -25.58 -14.12 -21.83
N ARG A 340 -26.35 -14.89 -22.61
CA ARG A 340 -25.82 -16.06 -23.32
C ARG A 340 -24.71 -15.68 -24.32
N ARG A 341 -24.82 -14.52 -24.95
CA ARG A 341 -23.78 -13.98 -25.84
C ARG A 341 -22.52 -13.65 -25.05
N LEU A 342 -22.66 -12.96 -23.91
CA LEU A 342 -21.53 -12.62 -23.03
C LEU A 342 -20.83 -13.89 -22.51
N GLU A 343 -21.58 -14.87 -22.01
CA GLU A 343 -21.05 -16.16 -21.51
C GLU A 343 -20.27 -16.95 -22.57
N ARG A 344 -20.59 -16.75 -23.85
CA ARG A 344 -19.93 -17.41 -25.00
C ARG A 344 -18.88 -16.53 -25.67
N THR A 345 -18.62 -15.32 -25.17
CA THR A 345 -17.63 -14.41 -25.77
C THR A 345 -16.23 -14.95 -25.50
N LEU A 346 -15.57 -15.42 -26.56
CA LEU A 346 -14.18 -15.86 -26.52
C LEU A 346 -13.25 -14.64 -26.64
N PRO A 347 -12.13 -14.62 -25.91
CA PRO A 347 -11.16 -13.54 -26.05
C PRO A 347 -10.54 -13.60 -27.45
N ARG A 348 -10.37 -12.44 -28.07
CA ARG A 348 -9.59 -12.31 -29.29
C ARG A 348 -8.14 -12.50 -28.91
N ARG A 349 -7.52 -13.60 -29.34
CA ARG A 349 -6.06 -13.73 -29.27
C ARG A 349 -5.45 -12.63 -30.13
N ARG A 350 -4.74 -11.69 -29.52
CA ARG A 350 -3.89 -10.75 -30.23
C ARG A 350 -2.53 -11.38 -30.49
#